data_AF-A0A8B8QFB9-F1
#
_entry.id   AF-A0A8B8QFB9-F1
#
_cell.length_a   1.000
_cell.length_b   1.000
_cell.length_c   1.000
_cell.angle_alpha   90.00
_cell.angle_beta   90.00
_cell.angle_gamma   90.00
#
_symmetry.space_group_name_H-M   'P 1'
#
loop_
_entity.id
_entity.type
_entity.pdbx_description
1 polymer ?
#
loop_
_entity_poly.entity_id
_entity_poly.type
_entity_poly.pdbx_seq_one_letter_code
_entity_poly.pdbx_strand_id
1 'polypeptide(L)'
;MRLSAASMGWDDKIVERPEEETHESWTLSLHSLSDLSHISPIVFLYLIKECYTSGTLKATRKFGVLQHQVHQVLNNGPRPGPATFVIHCLYALPIFDIHCEGFSHLIISSLRRFLKANLADSLQAKDLAAHLFIDMVQGYVNYDERILVKVVEVFDVRLTNLENVICQLKAINVNFRPVTALTFLERYIFKLIESQSYMTAVTLLEHFSIRQSGKSFLLAMMEKKEFRAAEKWATFMGKPMLCVLVHEYLDRKMLKYAYVTIKKNNLRQEFADVYHQCRESSMKQLAEKGCWDVAESKAKGDKLLIEFLVYLAMEAGYMEKVDELCDRYSLQGFPKAKDIDASLLHHKHYLCLKELGIEEVCWVDGVDSLHTATCYIEESKVVGVDCEWKPNYVKGSKPNKVSIMQLASSRSVFIFDLIKLSGDVPHILDNCLSRILQSPSILKLGYNFQCDMKQLTSSYETLRCFNHFEMLLDIQNVFKESSGGLSGIAEEILGAGLNKTRRNSDWEQRPLSQNQLEYAALDAAVLVHIFHHIRDRSLQATADGNDKIEWKSSLISHMDNAKTSRKNVRNRTKCRVETD
;
A
#
# COMPACT_ATOMS: atom_id res chain seq x y z
N MET A 1 46.02 -2.23 36.08
CA MET A 1 44.98 -1.50 36.86
C MET A 1 43.75 -1.43 35.96
N ARG A 2 42.56 -1.73 36.50
CA ARG A 2 41.34 -2.24 35.83
C ARG A 2 40.66 -1.31 34.78
N LEU A 3 39.93 -1.96 33.86
CA LEU A 3 38.55 -1.71 33.34
C LEU A 3 38.50 -1.97 31.81
N SER A 4 37.55 -2.66 31.17
CA SER A 4 36.48 -3.60 31.50
C SER A 4 36.12 -4.32 30.19
N ALA A 5 35.94 -5.65 30.21
CA ALA A 5 35.36 -6.41 29.12
C ALA A 5 33.82 -6.28 29.15
N ALA A 6 33.19 -6.11 27.99
CA ALA A 6 31.75 -6.24 27.82
C ALA A 6 31.45 -7.25 26.70
N SER A 7 30.72 -8.29 27.09
CA SER A 7 30.21 -9.40 26.31
C SER A 7 28.84 -9.09 25.69
N MET A 8 28.59 -9.62 24.50
CA MET A 8 27.28 -10.07 23.97
C MET A 8 27.64 -11.10 22.87
N GLY A 9 27.55 -12.42 22.98
CA GLY A 9 26.78 -13.32 23.83
C GLY A 9 25.60 -13.86 23.01
N TRP A 10 25.79 -14.92 22.20
CA TRP A 10 24.72 -15.80 21.68
C TRP A 10 25.11 -17.25 22.01
N ASP A 11 24.33 -17.88 22.89
CA ASP A 11 24.52 -19.24 23.41
C ASP A 11 24.06 -20.32 22.43
N ASP A 12 24.84 -21.39 22.42
CA ASP A 12 24.60 -22.71 21.82
C ASP A 12 23.40 -23.45 22.42
N LYS A 13 22.80 -24.33 21.61
CA LYS A 13 22.41 -25.67 22.09
C LYS A 13 22.75 -26.73 21.04
N ILE A 14 23.83 -27.45 21.36
CA ILE A 14 24.24 -28.74 20.79
C ILE A 14 23.29 -29.83 21.31
N VAL A 15 22.86 -30.75 20.44
CA VAL A 15 22.41 -32.10 20.80
C VAL A 15 23.09 -33.08 19.82
N GLU A 16 23.53 -34.20 20.38
CA GLU A 16 24.59 -35.13 19.98
C GLU A 16 24.37 -35.93 18.67
N ARG A 17 25.48 -36.42 18.10
CA ARG A 17 25.55 -37.39 16.98
C ARG A 17 25.33 -38.84 17.46
N PRO A 18 24.92 -39.72 16.53
CA PRO A 18 25.73 -40.90 16.23
C PRO A 18 26.26 -40.90 14.78
N GLU A 19 27.28 -41.72 14.56
CA GLU A 19 28.20 -41.77 13.40
C GLU A 19 27.63 -42.40 12.12
N GLU A 20 28.41 -42.27 11.03
CA GLU A 20 28.32 -42.94 9.71
C GLU A 20 27.21 -42.42 8.76
N GLU A 21 27.42 -42.02 7.49
CA GLU A 21 28.48 -42.18 6.51
C GLU A 21 28.39 -41.03 5.47
N THR A 22 29.55 -40.56 5.01
CA THR A 22 29.87 -39.95 3.69
C THR A 22 28.79 -39.15 2.94
N HIS A 23 28.93 -37.82 2.95
CA HIS A 23 28.98 -37.00 1.72
C HIS A 23 29.47 -35.60 2.11
N GLU A 24 30.74 -35.30 1.81
CA GLU A 24 31.31 -33.96 1.90
C GLU A 24 30.54 -33.00 0.97
N SER A 25 29.51 -32.32 1.51
CA SER A 25 28.99 -31.12 0.88
C SER A 25 29.97 -29.99 1.15
N TRP A 26 30.70 -29.57 0.12
CA TRP A 26 31.64 -28.45 0.14
C TRP A 26 30.93 -27.21 0.72
N THR A 27 31.13 -26.98 2.00
CA THR A 27 30.64 -25.77 2.66
C THR A 27 31.69 -24.72 2.36
N LEU A 28 31.59 -24.06 1.19
CA LEU A 28 32.36 -22.85 0.89
C LEU A 28 32.15 -21.88 2.06
N SER A 29 33.15 -21.79 2.93
CA SER A 29 32.99 -21.09 4.20
C SER A 29 32.85 -19.59 3.92
N LEU A 30 32.07 -18.90 4.77
CA LEU A 30 31.91 -17.44 4.76
C LEU A 30 33.26 -16.67 4.69
N HIS A 31 34.39 -17.31 5.02
CA HIS A 31 35.72 -16.70 4.92
C HIS A 31 36.17 -16.39 3.49
N SER A 32 35.73 -17.13 2.46
CA SER A 32 36.24 -16.94 1.08
C SER A 32 35.80 -15.64 0.42
N LEU A 33 34.71 -15.03 0.89
CA LEU A 33 34.27 -13.70 0.43
C LEU A 33 34.93 -12.55 1.22
N SER A 34 35.60 -12.83 2.34
CA SER A 34 36.04 -11.80 3.28
C SER A 34 37.35 -11.10 2.92
N ASP A 35 38.16 -11.62 1.99
CA ASP A 35 39.38 -10.95 1.50
C ASP A 35 39.47 -10.99 -0.03
N LEU A 36 39.34 -9.83 -0.68
CA LEU A 36 39.46 -9.68 -2.14
C LEU A 36 40.79 -9.03 -2.56
N SER A 37 41.76 -8.90 -1.67
CA SER A 37 43.03 -8.20 -1.97
C SER A 37 43.73 -8.77 -3.20
N HIS A 38 43.53 -10.07 -3.48
CA HIS A 38 44.16 -10.82 -4.57
C HIS A 38 43.18 -11.67 -5.40
N ILE A 39 41.87 -11.53 -5.20
CA ILE A 39 40.86 -12.33 -5.93
C ILE A 39 40.55 -11.66 -7.27
N SER A 40 40.54 -12.46 -8.36
CA SER A 40 40.16 -11.94 -9.67
C SER A 40 38.63 -11.73 -9.77
N PRO A 41 38.17 -10.77 -10.59
CA PRO A 41 36.75 -10.52 -10.82
C PRO A 41 35.93 -11.78 -11.16
N ILE A 42 36.48 -12.66 -12.01
CA ILE A 42 35.80 -13.91 -12.40
C ILE A 42 35.65 -14.86 -11.22
N VAL A 43 36.70 -15.02 -10.41
CA VAL A 43 36.65 -15.89 -9.21
C VAL A 43 35.66 -15.33 -8.19
N PHE A 44 35.62 -14.01 -8.01
CA PHE A 44 34.64 -13.37 -7.14
C PHE A 44 33.19 -13.61 -7.59
N LEU A 45 32.92 -13.46 -8.89
CA LEU A 45 31.60 -13.73 -9.46
C LEU A 45 31.19 -15.19 -9.31
N TYR A 46 32.14 -16.11 -9.48
CA TYR A 46 31.92 -17.53 -9.22
C TYR A 46 31.56 -17.78 -7.75
N LEU A 47 32.29 -17.17 -6.79
CA LEU A 47 31.97 -17.29 -5.37
C LEU A 47 30.57 -16.74 -5.04
N ILE A 48 30.19 -15.60 -5.62
CA ILE A 48 28.82 -15.06 -5.48
C ILE A 48 27.78 -16.07 -5.99
N LYS A 49 28.03 -16.68 -7.15
CA LYS A 49 27.14 -17.69 -7.74
C LYS A 49 26.96 -18.87 -6.79
N GLU A 50 28.05 -19.43 -6.28
CA GLU A 50 28.03 -20.58 -5.36
C GLU A 50 27.34 -20.25 -4.04
N CYS A 51 27.53 -19.04 -3.50
CA CYS A 51 26.81 -18.60 -2.31
C CYS A 51 25.31 -18.39 -2.58
N TYR A 52 24.92 -18.00 -3.80
CA TYR A 52 23.51 -17.83 -4.17
C TYR A 52 22.78 -19.17 -4.32
N THR A 53 23.43 -20.15 -4.97
CA THR A 53 22.87 -21.50 -5.14
C THR A 53 22.71 -22.20 -3.79
N SER A 54 23.66 -21.99 -2.87
CA SER A 54 23.65 -22.57 -1.53
C SER A 54 22.56 -21.98 -0.61
N GLY A 55 21.96 -22.82 0.24
CA GLY A 55 21.06 -22.42 1.34
C GLY A 55 19.55 -22.55 1.09
N THR A 56 18.76 -22.55 2.18
CA THR A 56 17.30 -22.82 2.20
C THR A 56 16.43 -21.56 2.25
N LEU A 57 17.04 -20.37 2.31
CA LEU A 57 16.32 -19.10 2.37
C LEU A 57 15.59 -18.79 1.05
N LYS A 58 14.48 -18.05 1.14
CA LYS A 58 13.80 -17.49 -0.04
C LYS A 58 14.77 -16.61 -0.85
N ALA A 59 14.68 -16.66 -2.18
CA ALA A 59 15.56 -15.94 -3.11
C ALA A 59 15.76 -14.46 -2.77
N THR A 60 14.70 -13.74 -2.40
CA THR A 60 14.78 -12.32 -2.00
C THR A 60 15.65 -12.09 -0.77
N ARG A 61 15.57 -12.99 0.23
CA ARG A 61 16.38 -12.89 1.45
C ARG A 61 17.84 -13.26 1.16
N LYS A 62 18.08 -14.27 0.32
CA LYS A 62 19.44 -14.59 -0.17
C LYS A 62 20.07 -13.39 -0.87
N PHE A 63 19.33 -12.75 -1.77
CA PHE A 63 19.79 -11.57 -2.51
C PHE A 63 20.16 -10.42 -1.56
N GLY A 64 19.34 -10.14 -0.54
CA GLY A 64 19.62 -9.10 0.46
C GLY A 64 20.88 -9.38 1.29
N VAL A 65 21.10 -10.63 1.69
CA VAL A 65 22.32 -11.04 2.42
C VAL A 65 23.56 -10.88 1.55
N LEU A 66 23.52 -11.38 0.32
CA LEU A 66 24.65 -11.28 -0.61
C LEU A 66 24.98 -9.84 -0.96
N GLN A 67 23.97 -8.99 -1.18
CA GLN A 67 24.18 -7.57 -1.42
C GLN A 67 24.93 -6.91 -0.26
N HIS A 68 24.56 -7.24 0.98
CA HIS A 68 25.25 -6.73 2.17
C HIS A 68 26.70 -7.22 2.26
N GLN A 69 26.94 -8.50 1.99
CA GLN A 69 28.29 -9.08 1.95
C GLN A 69 29.14 -8.39 0.89
N VAL A 70 28.67 -8.28 -0.36
CA VAL A 70 29.43 -7.56 -1.41
C VAL A 70 29.77 -6.13 -0.99
N HIS A 71 28.84 -5.42 -0.34
CA HIS A 71 29.12 -4.08 0.17
C HIS A 71 30.20 -4.07 1.26
N GLN A 72 30.18 -5.00 2.21
CA GLN A 72 31.22 -5.12 3.24
C GLN A 72 32.58 -5.39 2.61
N VAL A 73 32.61 -6.30 1.65
CA VAL A 73 33.83 -6.80 1.02
C VAL A 73 34.49 -5.74 0.12
N LEU A 74 33.72 -4.84 -0.48
CA LEU A 74 34.28 -3.68 -1.18
C LEU A 74 35.08 -2.75 -0.25
N ASN A 75 34.80 -2.72 1.06
CA ASN A 75 35.60 -1.95 2.03
C ASN A 75 37.00 -2.53 2.27
N ASN A 76 37.24 -3.78 1.88
CA ASN A 76 38.54 -4.43 2.08
C ASN A 76 39.56 -4.04 0.99
N GLY A 77 39.20 -3.11 0.09
CA GLY A 77 40.12 -2.54 -0.89
C GLY A 77 40.60 -3.53 -1.95
N PRO A 78 39.71 -4.20 -2.71
CA PRO A 78 40.13 -5.07 -3.81
C PRO A 78 41.04 -4.31 -4.79
N ARG A 79 42.11 -4.95 -5.28
CA ARG A 79 42.98 -4.35 -6.29
C ARG A 79 42.33 -4.42 -7.68
N PRO A 80 42.46 -3.39 -8.55
CA PRO A 80 43.22 -2.14 -8.38
C PRO A 80 42.48 -1.05 -7.59
N GLY A 81 41.20 -1.28 -7.27
CA GLY A 81 40.37 -0.44 -6.41
C GLY A 81 38.90 -0.86 -6.51
N PRO A 82 38.03 -0.54 -5.54
CA PRO A 82 36.65 -1.03 -5.48
C PRO A 82 35.82 -0.72 -6.75
N ALA A 83 35.91 0.50 -7.28
CA ALA A 83 35.12 0.90 -8.45
C ALA A 83 35.61 0.20 -9.72
N THR A 84 36.93 0.19 -9.94
CA THR A 84 37.55 -0.49 -11.09
C THR A 84 37.32 -2.00 -11.05
N PHE A 85 37.40 -2.61 -9.86
CA PHE A 85 37.12 -4.03 -9.66
C PHE A 85 35.68 -4.37 -10.08
N VAL A 86 34.71 -3.53 -9.73
CA VAL A 86 33.31 -3.71 -10.16
C VAL A 86 33.16 -3.61 -11.67
N ILE A 87 33.85 -2.68 -12.34
CA ILE A 87 33.81 -2.60 -13.82
C ILE A 87 34.35 -3.89 -14.44
N HIS A 88 35.46 -4.42 -13.94
CA HIS A 88 35.98 -5.70 -14.43
C HIS A 88 35.01 -6.86 -14.17
N CYS A 89 34.28 -6.84 -13.05
CA CYS A 89 33.19 -7.81 -12.82
C CYS A 89 32.10 -7.66 -13.88
N LEU A 90 31.71 -6.43 -14.25
CA LEU A 90 30.72 -6.20 -15.30
C LEU A 90 31.19 -6.67 -16.68
N TYR A 91 32.48 -6.57 -17.00
CA TYR A 91 33.00 -7.18 -18.24
C TYR A 91 32.94 -8.72 -18.24
N ALA A 92 33.11 -9.35 -17.08
CA ALA A 92 33.11 -10.81 -16.94
C ALA A 92 31.70 -11.42 -16.76
N LEU A 93 30.74 -10.66 -16.24
CA LEU A 93 29.41 -11.15 -15.89
C LEU A 93 28.59 -11.77 -17.02
N PRO A 94 28.71 -11.34 -18.30
CA PRO A 94 28.02 -12.01 -19.41
C PRO A 94 28.38 -13.50 -19.55
N ILE A 95 29.52 -13.95 -19.01
CA ILE A 95 29.92 -15.37 -18.97
C ILE A 95 28.95 -16.21 -18.11
N PHE A 96 28.26 -15.56 -17.15
CA PHE A 96 27.39 -16.23 -16.18
C PHE A 96 25.92 -16.29 -16.61
N ASP A 97 25.63 -15.96 -17.88
CA ASP A 97 24.34 -16.11 -18.59
C ASP A 97 23.11 -15.77 -17.73
N ILE A 98 22.37 -16.77 -17.23
CA ILE A 98 21.16 -16.59 -16.41
C ILE A 98 21.34 -15.74 -15.15
N HIS A 99 22.57 -15.61 -14.63
CA HIS A 99 22.86 -14.82 -13.43
C HIS A 99 23.31 -13.39 -13.75
N CYS A 100 23.58 -13.08 -15.02
CA CYS A 100 24.20 -11.83 -15.46
C CYS A 100 23.41 -10.60 -14.99
N GLU A 101 22.11 -10.52 -15.27
CA GLU A 101 21.29 -9.38 -14.88
C GLU A 101 21.21 -9.22 -13.36
N GLY A 102 20.85 -10.30 -12.66
CA GLY A 102 20.67 -10.31 -11.21
C GLY A 102 21.95 -9.89 -10.47
N PHE A 103 23.10 -10.41 -10.88
CA PHE A 103 24.39 -10.08 -10.26
C PHE A 103 24.92 -8.72 -10.67
N SER A 104 24.63 -8.25 -11.88
CA SER A 104 24.91 -6.86 -12.27
C SER A 104 24.15 -5.88 -11.38
N HIS A 105 22.85 -6.13 -11.17
CA HIS A 105 22.03 -5.37 -10.24
C HIS A 105 22.60 -5.40 -8.81
N LEU A 106 23.03 -6.57 -8.34
CA LEU A 106 23.58 -6.77 -7.01
C LEU A 106 24.86 -5.95 -6.81
N ILE A 107 25.85 -6.13 -7.68
CA ILE A 107 27.17 -5.54 -7.54
C ILE A 107 27.11 -4.01 -7.74
N ILE A 108 26.36 -3.53 -8.74
CA ILE A 108 26.19 -2.08 -8.95
C ILE A 108 25.50 -1.42 -7.74
N SER A 109 24.49 -2.07 -7.16
CA SER A 109 23.80 -1.54 -5.99
C SER A 109 24.70 -1.54 -4.74
N SER A 110 25.54 -2.56 -4.57
CA SER A 110 26.54 -2.62 -3.49
C SER A 110 27.61 -1.54 -3.65
N LEU A 111 28.09 -1.28 -4.87
CA LEU A 111 29.00 -0.18 -5.17
C LEU A 111 28.35 1.17 -4.87
N ARG A 112 27.11 1.39 -5.31
CA ARG A 112 26.37 2.63 -5.01
C ARG A 112 26.26 2.89 -3.50
N ARG A 113 26.06 1.85 -2.70
CA ARG A 113 26.03 1.94 -1.23
C ARG A 113 27.42 2.26 -0.66
N PHE A 114 28.47 1.68 -1.23
CA PHE A 114 29.86 1.95 -0.86
C PHE A 114 30.28 3.40 -1.15
N LEU A 115 30.02 3.91 -2.36
CA LEU A 115 30.37 5.28 -2.77
C LEU A 115 29.65 6.37 -1.98
N LYS A 116 28.46 6.10 -1.43
CA LYS A 116 27.78 7.03 -0.50
C LYS A 116 28.51 7.17 0.84
N ALA A 117 29.26 6.15 1.26
CA ALA A 117 29.96 6.10 2.54
C ALA A 117 31.43 6.51 2.41
N ASN A 118 32.04 6.33 1.24
CA ASN A 118 33.45 6.61 0.96
C ASN A 118 33.60 7.33 -0.38
N LEU A 119 34.32 8.46 -0.39
CA LEU A 119 34.50 9.32 -1.57
C LEU A 119 35.71 8.92 -2.44
N ALA A 120 36.10 7.66 -2.44
CA ALA A 120 37.27 7.18 -3.15
C ALA A 120 36.90 6.08 -4.14
N ASP A 121 36.96 6.38 -5.44
CA ASP A 121 37.97 5.78 -6.31
C ASP A 121 38.05 6.44 -7.72
N SER A 122 39.30 6.70 -8.11
CA SER A 122 39.97 6.97 -9.40
C SER A 122 39.19 7.48 -10.63
N LEU A 123 39.72 8.56 -11.24
CA LEU A 123 39.41 9.02 -12.61
C LEU A 123 39.43 7.86 -13.63
N GLN A 124 40.30 6.87 -13.42
CA GLN A 124 40.42 5.67 -14.26
C GLN A 124 39.14 4.83 -14.29
N ALA A 125 38.42 4.71 -13.17
CA ALA A 125 37.17 3.96 -13.12
C ALA A 125 36.08 4.64 -13.97
N LYS A 126 36.04 5.98 -14.01
CA LYS A 126 35.10 6.71 -14.87
C LYS A 126 35.36 6.46 -16.36
N ASP A 127 36.63 6.47 -16.76
CA ASP A 127 37.02 6.23 -18.16
C ASP A 127 36.84 4.76 -18.58
N LEU A 128 37.02 3.80 -17.65
CA LEU A 128 36.70 2.40 -17.88
C LEU A 128 35.18 2.15 -17.95
N ALA A 129 34.38 2.83 -17.14
CA ALA A 129 32.92 2.76 -17.22
C ALA A 129 32.41 3.40 -18.52
N ALA A 130 33.05 4.46 -18.99
CA ALA A 130 32.78 5.07 -20.30
C ALA A 130 33.11 4.12 -21.46
N HIS A 131 34.23 3.38 -21.40
CA HIS A 131 34.55 2.30 -22.34
C HIS A 131 33.48 1.22 -22.33
N LEU A 132 33.13 0.69 -21.15
CA LEU A 132 32.10 -0.34 -21.01
C LEU A 132 30.76 0.12 -21.59
N PHE A 133 30.37 1.37 -21.36
CA PHE A 133 29.17 1.96 -21.96
C PHE A 133 29.23 1.95 -23.49
N ILE A 134 30.36 2.36 -24.08
CA ILE A 134 30.55 2.34 -25.54
C ILE A 134 30.47 0.91 -26.09
N ASP A 135 31.12 -0.04 -25.43
CA ASP A 135 31.10 -1.45 -25.82
C ASP A 135 29.68 -2.03 -25.76
N MET A 136 28.89 -1.69 -24.74
CA MET A 136 27.49 -2.07 -24.64
C MET A 136 26.65 -1.46 -25.78
N VAL A 137 26.82 -0.16 -26.06
CA VAL A 137 26.10 0.54 -27.13
C VAL A 137 26.45 -0.01 -28.52
N GLN A 138 27.69 -0.46 -28.72
CA GLN A 138 28.16 -1.06 -29.96
C GLN A 138 27.81 -2.55 -30.08
N GLY A 139 27.34 -3.17 -29.00
CA GLY A 139 26.95 -4.58 -28.95
C GLY A 139 28.10 -5.55 -28.73
N TYR A 140 29.28 -5.08 -28.31
CA TYR A 140 30.41 -5.94 -27.95
C TYR A 140 30.21 -6.61 -26.59
N VAL A 141 29.46 -5.96 -25.68
CA VAL A 141 29.08 -6.53 -24.37
C VAL A 141 27.56 -6.50 -24.27
N ASN A 142 26.94 -7.67 -24.13
CA ASN A 142 25.48 -7.78 -24.12
C ASN A 142 24.91 -7.55 -22.71
N TYR A 143 24.10 -6.50 -22.58
CA TYR A 143 23.43 -6.12 -21.34
C TYR A 143 22.06 -5.51 -21.60
N ASP A 144 21.14 -5.71 -20.67
CA ASP A 144 19.88 -4.94 -20.63
C ASP A 144 20.18 -3.45 -20.43
N GLU A 145 19.40 -2.61 -21.10
CA GLU A 145 19.56 -1.16 -21.12
C GLU A 145 19.54 -0.53 -19.71
N ARG A 146 18.84 -1.15 -18.75
CA ARG A 146 18.78 -0.68 -17.36
C ARG A 146 20.13 -0.83 -16.66
N ILE A 147 20.92 -1.83 -17.00
CA ILE A 147 22.28 -1.98 -16.47
C ILE A 147 23.18 -0.89 -17.02
N LEU A 148 23.09 -0.64 -18.33
CA LEU A 148 23.82 0.43 -19.01
C LEU A 148 23.55 1.80 -18.36
N VAL A 149 22.29 2.15 -18.12
CA VAL A 149 21.93 3.40 -17.44
C VAL A 149 22.52 3.45 -16.03
N LYS A 150 22.46 2.35 -15.29
CA LYS A 150 23.01 2.30 -13.92
C LYS A 150 24.53 2.43 -13.88
N VAL A 151 25.25 1.91 -14.88
CA VAL A 151 26.70 2.11 -14.99
C VAL A 151 27.00 3.59 -15.13
N VAL A 152 26.31 4.26 -16.05
CA VAL A 152 26.46 5.71 -16.27
C VAL A 152 26.15 6.52 -15.01
N GLU A 153 25.05 6.22 -14.32
CA GLU A 153 24.62 6.92 -13.10
C GLU A 153 25.56 6.67 -11.90
N VAL A 154 25.96 5.42 -11.65
CA VAL A 154 26.74 5.06 -10.45
C VAL A 154 28.20 5.48 -10.57
N PHE A 155 28.77 5.41 -11.76
CA PHE A 155 30.16 5.84 -12.00
C PHE A 155 30.27 7.33 -12.36
N ASP A 156 29.15 8.05 -12.47
CA ASP A 156 29.12 9.46 -12.87
C ASP A 156 29.90 9.69 -14.18
N VAL A 157 29.56 8.89 -15.20
CA VAL A 157 30.18 8.99 -16.53
C VAL A 157 29.70 10.27 -17.20
N ARG A 158 30.61 11.20 -17.47
CA ARG A 158 30.29 12.48 -18.14
C ARG A 158 30.63 12.42 -19.61
N LEU A 159 30.14 13.39 -20.38
CA LEU A 159 30.44 13.51 -21.82
C LEU A 159 31.95 13.57 -22.08
N THR A 160 32.71 14.26 -21.21
CA THR A 160 34.18 14.35 -21.31
C THR A 160 34.87 12.99 -21.18
N ASN A 161 34.32 12.06 -20.38
CA ASN A 161 34.86 10.71 -20.27
C ASN A 161 34.65 9.94 -21.58
N LEU A 162 33.45 10.04 -22.17
CA LEU A 162 33.16 9.45 -23.48
C LEU A 162 34.06 10.03 -24.59
N GLU A 163 34.32 11.34 -24.57
CA GLU A 163 35.22 12.00 -25.52
C GLU A 163 36.65 11.45 -25.43
N ASN A 164 37.19 11.33 -24.21
CA ASN A 164 38.52 10.77 -23.98
C ASN A 164 38.64 9.36 -24.55
N VAL A 165 37.66 8.50 -24.24
CA VAL A 165 37.62 7.12 -24.72
C VAL A 165 37.51 7.04 -26.24
N ILE A 166 36.59 7.79 -26.84
CA ILE A 166 36.43 7.80 -28.30
C ILE A 166 37.70 8.28 -29.00
N CYS A 167 38.41 9.27 -28.44
CA CYS A 167 39.70 9.73 -28.96
C CYS A 167 40.78 8.64 -28.87
N GLN A 168 40.84 7.88 -27.78
CA GLN A 168 41.77 6.76 -27.64
C GLN A 168 41.46 5.64 -28.66
N LEU A 169 40.18 5.30 -28.84
CA LEU A 169 39.76 4.29 -29.82
C LEU A 169 40.08 4.70 -31.27
N LYS A 170 39.96 6.00 -31.60
CA LYS A 170 40.39 6.54 -32.91
C LYS A 170 41.88 6.34 -33.17
N ALA A 171 42.72 6.47 -32.14
CA ALA A 171 44.16 6.29 -32.29
C ALA A 171 44.56 4.82 -32.56
N ILE A 172 43.71 3.87 -32.16
CA ILE A 172 43.98 2.42 -32.26
C ILE A 172 43.29 1.80 -33.48
N ASN A 173 42.12 2.30 -33.88
CA ASN A 173 41.28 1.67 -34.91
C ASN A 173 41.03 2.60 -36.12
N VAL A 174 41.70 2.31 -37.23
CA VAL A 174 41.65 3.09 -38.50
C VAL A 174 40.23 3.14 -39.11
N ASN A 175 39.34 2.21 -38.76
CA ASN A 175 37.97 2.15 -39.27
C ASN A 175 36.93 2.88 -38.39
N PHE A 176 37.34 3.49 -37.27
CA PHE A 176 36.41 4.23 -36.42
C PHE A 176 36.07 5.58 -37.06
N ARG A 177 34.87 5.73 -37.63
CA ARG A 177 34.42 7.01 -38.23
C ARG A 177 34.58 8.16 -37.23
N PRO A 178 34.99 9.36 -37.68
CA PRO A 178 35.11 10.52 -36.81
C PRO A 178 33.72 10.99 -36.37
N VAL A 179 33.31 10.55 -35.19
CA VAL A 179 32.07 10.95 -34.51
C VAL A 179 32.46 11.61 -33.18
N THR A 180 31.78 12.67 -32.80
CA THR A 180 31.92 13.29 -31.46
C THR A 180 31.19 12.43 -30.43
N ALA A 181 31.54 12.51 -29.14
CA ALA A 181 30.81 11.75 -28.12
C ALA A 181 29.31 12.11 -28.10
N LEU A 182 28.99 13.38 -28.33
CA LEU A 182 27.61 13.85 -28.43
C LEU A 182 26.86 13.17 -29.58
N THR A 183 27.42 13.16 -30.79
CA THR A 183 26.78 12.53 -31.97
C THR A 183 26.68 11.01 -31.84
N PHE A 184 27.65 10.37 -31.16
CA PHE A 184 27.57 8.95 -30.82
C PHE A 184 26.37 8.66 -29.90
N LEU A 185 26.25 9.45 -28.83
CA LEU A 185 25.19 9.30 -27.84
C LEU A 185 23.80 9.62 -28.42
N GLU A 186 23.68 10.69 -29.20
CA GLU A 186 22.45 11.06 -29.92
C GLU A 186 21.98 9.93 -30.84
N ARG A 187 22.89 9.30 -31.58
CA ARG A 187 22.56 8.16 -32.45
C ARG A 187 22.04 6.98 -31.65
N TYR A 188 22.61 6.70 -30.48
CA TYR A 188 22.11 5.63 -29.62
C TYR A 188 20.76 5.96 -29.01
N ILE A 189 20.58 7.19 -28.50
CA ILE A 189 19.30 7.67 -27.97
C ILE A 189 18.21 7.60 -29.05
N PHE A 190 18.52 7.97 -30.30
CA PHE A 190 17.58 7.83 -31.41
C PHE A 190 17.13 6.38 -31.61
N LYS A 191 18.06 5.41 -31.57
CA LYS A 191 17.71 3.98 -31.62
C LYS A 191 16.80 3.56 -30.46
N LEU A 192 17.04 4.06 -29.24
CA LEU A 192 16.18 3.80 -28.09
C LEU A 192 14.77 4.34 -28.29
N ILE A 193 14.64 5.51 -28.92
CA ILE A 193 13.34 6.11 -29.23
C ILE A 193 12.62 5.27 -30.30
N GLU A 194 13.32 4.81 -31.34
CA GLU A 194 12.76 3.91 -32.36
C GLU A 194 12.32 2.56 -31.76
N SER A 195 13.06 2.03 -30.80
CA SER A 195 12.71 0.80 -30.08
C SER A 195 11.66 1.00 -28.96
N GLN A 196 11.13 2.22 -28.81
CA GLN A 196 10.16 2.61 -27.77
C GLN A 196 10.68 2.50 -26.33
N SER A 197 12.01 2.51 -26.13
CA SER A 197 12.64 2.57 -24.81
C SER A 197 12.77 4.00 -24.29
N TYR A 198 11.62 4.66 -24.09
CA TYR A 198 11.54 6.08 -23.75
C TYR A 198 12.15 6.42 -22.38
N MET A 199 11.96 5.57 -21.37
CA MET A 199 12.50 5.84 -20.04
C MET A 199 14.04 5.83 -20.02
N THR A 200 14.64 4.87 -20.73
CA THR A 200 16.11 4.80 -20.91
C THR A 200 16.61 6.02 -21.67
N ALA A 201 15.97 6.36 -22.80
CA ALA A 201 16.31 7.54 -23.60
C ALA A 201 16.27 8.84 -22.77
N VAL A 202 15.17 9.08 -22.05
CA VAL A 202 15.00 10.25 -21.18
C VAL A 202 16.04 10.29 -20.06
N THR A 203 16.37 9.14 -19.47
CA THR A 203 17.37 9.07 -18.39
C THR A 203 18.77 9.42 -18.91
N LEU A 204 19.14 8.96 -20.10
CA LEU A 204 20.42 9.33 -20.72
C LEU A 204 20.44 10.80 -21.14
N LEU A 205 19.36 11.32 -21.73
CA LEU A 205 19.25 12.74 -22.08
C LEU A 205 19.42 13.64 -20.85
N GLU A 206 18.77 13.29 -19.73
CA GLU A 206 18.89 14.01 -18.46
C GLU A 206 20.31 13.93 -17.89
N HIS A 207 20.89 12.72 -17.81
CA HIS A 207 22.22 12.50 -17.25
C HIS A 207 23.30 13.27 -18.00
N PHE A 208 23.27 13.26 -19.33
CA PHE A 208 24.22 13.98 -20.18
C PHE A 208 23.80 15.43 -20.48
N SER A 209 22.72 15.91 -19.86
CA SER A 209 22.21 17.28 -20.03
C SER A 209 21.88 17.68 -21.49
N ILE A 210 21.41 16.74 -22.30
CA ILE A 210 21.08 16.95 -23.71
C ILE A 210 19.62 17.42 -23.85
N ARG A 211 19.40 18.61 -24.42
CA ARG A 211 18.07 19.26 -24.51
C ARG A 211 17.47 19.32 -25.93
N GLN A 212 18.10 18.70 -26.91
CA GLN A 212 17.70 18.85 -28.33
C GLN A 212 16.30 18.29 -28.65
N SER A 213 15.76 17.40 -27.82
CA SER A 213 14.45 16.79 -28.02
C SER A 213 13.32 17.71 -27.55
N GLY A 214 12.59 18.35 -28.46
CA GLY A 214 11.56 19.33 -28.11
C GLY A 214 10.20 18.76 -27.69
N LYS A 215 9.15 19.56 -27.95
CA LYS A 215 7.74 19.20 -27.72
C LYS A 215 7.33 17.92 -28.45
N SER A 216 7.82 17.70 -29.68
CA SER A 216 7.51 16.51 -30.48
C SER A 216 7.84 15.20 -29.76
N PHE A 217 8.96 15.17 -29.04
CA PHE A 217 9.36 13.99 -28.28
C PHE A 217 8.43 13.71 -27.10
N LEU A 218 7.98 14.77 -26.40
CA LEU A 218 6.97 14.65 -25.35
C LEU A 218 5.65 14.09 -25.92
N LEU A 219 5.19 14.62 -27.05
CA LEU A 219 3.95 14.16 -27.69
C LEU A 219 4.04 12.68 -28.11
N ALA A 220 5.16 12.25 -28.66
CA ALA A 220 5.39 10.85 -29.01
C ALA A 220 5.28 9.92 -27.78
N MET A 221 5.86 10.31 -26.64
CA MET A 221 5.72 9.56 -25.39
C MET A 221 4.26 9.51 -24.91
N MET A 222 3.53 10.63 -25.02
CA MET A 222 2.12 10.70 -24.66
C MET A 222 1.23 9.82 -25.54
N GLU A 223 1.50 9.75 -26.85
CA GLU A 223 0.82 8.84 -27.79
C GLU A 223 1.06 7.37 -27.46
N LYS A 224 2.29 7.01 -27.10
CA LYS A 224 2.65 5.64 -26.69
C LYS A 224 2.25 5.30 -25.25
N LYS A 225 1.59 6.21 -24.54
CA LYS A 225 1.15 6.06 -23.13
C LYS A 225 2.31 5.92 -22.13
N GLU A 226 3.49 6.43 -22.48
CA GLU A 226 4.69 6.42 -21.65
C GLU A 226 4.74 7.63 -20.70
N PHE A 227 3.71 7.74 -19.84
CA PHE A 227 3.47 8.92 -19.01
C PHE A 227 4.61 9.22 -18.02
N ARG A 228 5.27 8.17 -17.49
CA ARG A 228 6.38 8.34 -16.55
C ARG A 228 7.62 8.94 -17.22
N ALA A 229 7.93 8.49 -18.43
CA ALA A 229 9.02 9.04 -19.23
C ALA A 229 8.70 10.48 -19.64
N ALA A 230 7.45 10.75 -20.06
CA ALA A 230 6.98 12.09 -20.39
C ALA A 230 7.09 13.07 -19.21
N GLU A 231 6.69 12.65 -18.00
CA GLU A 231 6.81 13.48 -16.80
C GLU A 231 8.27 13.77 -16.44
N LYS A 232 9.14 12.75 -16.50
CA LYS A 232 10.58 12.92 -16.25
C LYS A 232 11.21 13.89 -17.26
N TRP A 233 10.88 13.73 -18.54
CA TRP A 233 11.35 14.62 -19.60
C TRP A 233 10.88 16.07 -19.41
N ALA A 234 9.60 16.27 -19.14
CA ALA A 234 9.04 17.59 -18.91
C ALA A 234 9.67 18.27 -17.69
N THR A 235 9.91 17.51 -16.60
CA THR A 235 10.57 18.01 -15.39
C THR A 235 12.00 18.47 -15.70
N PHE A 236 12.77 17.68 -16.46
CA PHE A 236 14.13 18.02 -16.86
C PHE A 236 14.19 19.27 -17.77
N MET A 237 13.26 19.38 -18.73
CA MET A 237 13.16 20.54 -19.63
C MET A 237 12.67 21.80 -18.91
N GLY A 238 11.96 21.63 -17.80
CA GLY A 238 11.51 22.70 -16.92
C GLY A 238 10.09 23.18 -17.18
N LYS A 239 9.75 24.31 -16.57
CA LYS A 239 8.39 24.85 -16.48
C LYS A 239 7.64 24.92 -17.83
N PRO A 240 8.21 25.40 -18.94
CA PRO A 240 7.49 25.47 -20.21
C PRO A 240 7.02 24.11 -20.71
N MET A 241 7.86 23.08 -20.58
CA MET A 241 7.51 21.72 -21.03
C MET A 241 6.49 21.06 -20.09
N LEU A 242 6.57 21.35 -18.79
CA LEU A 242 5.56 20.92 -17.83
C LEU A 242 4.18 21.51 -18.14
N CYS A 243 4.10 22.78 -18.56
CA CYS A 243 2.83 23.39 -18.98
C CYS A 243 2.25 22.67 -20.22
N VAL A 244 3.10 22.33 -21.20
CA VAL A 244 2.66 21.53 -22.36
C VAL A 244 2.13 20.17 -21.93
N LEU A 245 2.83 19.48 -21.02
CA LEU A 245 2.38 18.18 -20.49
C LEU A 245 1.03 18.28 -19.77
N VAL A 246 0.82 19.35 -18.99
CA VAL A 246 -0.47 19.58 -18.31
C VAL A 246 -1.58 19.81 -19.33
N HIS A 247 -1.38 20.63 -20.36
CA HIS A 247 -2.36 20.82 -21.43
C HIS A 247 -2.69 19.49 -22.14
N GLU A 248 -1.68 18.69 -22.47
CA GLU A 248 -1.90 17.37 -23.08
C GLU A 248 -2.72 16.43 -22.19
N TYR A 249 -2.53 16.47 -20.87
CA TYR A 249 -3.39 15.72 -19.95
C TYR A 249 -4.83 16.23 -19.96
N LEU A 250 -5.05 17.55 -20.06
CA LEU A 250 -6.39 18.14 -20.10
C LEU A 250 -7.12 17.80 -21.40
N ASP A 251 -6.45 17.92 -22.54
CA ASP A 251 -7.00 17.59 -23.87
C ASP A 251 -7.42 16.12 -23.94
N ARG A 252 -6.69 15.23 -23.26
CA ARG A 252 -6.99 13.80 -23.15
C ARG A 252 -7.95 13.45 -22.01
N LYS A 253 -8.53 14.44 -21.32
CA LYS A 253 -9.44 14.28 -20.16
C LYS A 253 -8.83 13.52 -18.98
N MET A 254 -7.51 13.61 -18.80
CA MET A 254 -6.74 12.95 -17.74
C MET A 254 -6.52 13.86 -16.52
N LEU A 255 -7.61 14.37 -15.93
CA LEU A 255 -7.59 15.36 -14.83
C LEU A 255 -6.70 14.97 -13.64
N LYS A 256 -6.70 13.69 -13.25
CA LYS A 256 -5.87 13.19 -12.14
C LYS A 256 -4.38 13.38 -12.40
N TYR A 257 -3.93 13.14 -13.62
CA TYR A 257 -2.52 13.30 -14.00
C TYR A 257 -2.14 14.77 -14.03
N ALA A 258 -2.98 15.61 -14.66
CA ALA A 258 -2.82 17.07 -14.65
C ALA A 258 -2.68 17.61 -13.21
N TYR A 259 -3.59 17.24 -12.31
CA TYR A 259 -3.57 17.68 -10.91
C TYR A 259 -2.28 17.28 -10.19
N VAL A 260 -1.83 16.03 -10.34
CA VAL A 260 -0.61 15.54 -9.70
C VAL A 260 0.61 16.30 -10.23
N THR A 261 0.70 16.52 -11.53
CA THR A 261 1.80 17.27 -12.17
C THR A 261 1.80 18.73 -11.71
N ILE A 262 0.64 19.40 -11.68
CA ILE A 262 0.49 20.78 -11.19
C ILE A 262 0.96 20.89 -9.74
N LYS A 263 0.49 19.97 -8.87
CA LYS A 263 0.80 19.99 -7.45
C LYS A 263 2.28 19.73 -7.17
N LYS A 264 2.89 18.74 -7.84
CA LYS A 264 4.27 18.32 -7.62
C LYS A 264 5.28 19.37 -8.10
N ASN A 265 4.95 20.12 -9.15
CA ASN A 265 5.85 21.09 -9.77
C ASN A 265 5.48 22.56 -9.49
N ASN A 266 4.61 22.81 -8.49
CA ASN A 266 4.19 24.15 -8.06
C ASN A 266 3.58 25.03 -9.16
N LEU A 267 2.80 24.46 -10.09
CA LEU A 267 2.20 25.16 -11.24
C LEU A 267 0.79 25.70 -10.96
N ARG A 268 0.51 26.06 -9.71
CA ARG A 268 -0.86 26.42 -9.28
C ARG A 268 -1.34 27.74 -9.87
N GLN A 269 -0.43 28.68 -10.10
CA GLN A 269 -0.77 30.00 -10.63
C GLN A 269 -1.17 29.91 -12.12
N GLU A 270 -0.50 29.02 -12.87
CA GLU A 270 -0.73 28.82 -14.30
C GLU A 270 -2.02 28.05 -14.57
N PHE A 271 -2.46 27.21 -13.63
CA PHE A 271 -3.60 26.31 -13.79
C PHE A 271 -4.56 26.38 -12.59
N ALA A 272 -4.91 27.61 -12.17
CA ALA A 272 -5.75 27.84 -11.00
C ALA A 272 -7.13 27.16 -11.13
N ASP A 273 -7.80 27.35 -12.28
CA ASP A 273 -9.14 26.79 -12.54
C ASP A 273 -9.14 25.26 -12.52
N VAL A 274 -8.17 24.65 -13.20
CA VAL A 274 -8.00 23.18 -13.25
C VAL A 274 -7.71 22.63 -11.86
N TYR A 275 -6.87 23.34 -11.08
CA TYR A 275 -6.54 22.96 -9.73
C TYR A 275 -7.79 23.00 -8.82
N HIS A 276 -8.64 24.02 -8.99
CA HIS A 276 -9.93 24.13 -8.28
C HIS A 276 -10.89 23.00 -8.66
N GLN A 277 -11.15 22.80 -9.96
CA GLN A 277 -12.03 21.74 -10.48
C GLN A 277 -11.62 20.34 -10.00
N CYS A 278 -10.31 20.07 -9.93
CA CYS A 278 -9.81 18.80 -9.42
C CYS A 278 -10.05 18.63 -7.91
N ARG A 279 -9.97 19.72 -7.12
CA ARG A 279 -10.31 19.68 -5.69
C ARG A 279 -11.80 19.43 -5.49
N GLU A 280 -12.66 20.14 -6.21
CA GLU A 280 -14.12 19.92 -6.19
C GLU A 280 -14.48 18.49 -6.58
N SER A 281 -13.93 17.97 -7.69
CA SER A 281 -14.16 16.60 -8.13
C SER A 281 -13.74 15.57 -7.08
N SER A 282 -12.59 15.79 -6.43
CA SER A 282 -12.14 14.92 -5.33
C SER A 282 -13.03 15.02 -4.10
N MET A 283 -13.65 16.17 -3.84
CA MET A 283 -14.54 16.38 -2.70
C MET A 283 -15.90 15.75 -2.96
N LYS A 284 -16.46 15.92 -4.16
CA LYS A 284 -17.68 15.24 -4.61
C LYS A 284 -17.55 13.72 -4.46
N GLN A 285 -16.43 13.14 -4.92
CA GLN A 285 -16.18 11.70 -4.76
C GLN A 285 -16.10 11.23 -3.30
N LEU A 286 -15.67 12.09 -2.37
CA LEU A 286 -15.66 11.75 -0.94
C LEU A 286 -17.06 11.86 -0.33
N ALA A 287 -17.79 12.93 -0.66
CA ALA A 287 -19.16 13.15 -0.24
C ALA A 287 -20.09 12.01 -0.70
N GLU A 288 -20.00 11.60 -1.96
CA GLU A 288 -20.75 10.46 -2.53
C GLU A 288 -20.48 9.13 -1.79
N LYS A 289 -19.31 9.00 -1.16
CA LYS A 289 -18.94 7.82 -0.36
C LYS A 289 -19.32 7.92 1.12
N GLY A 290 -19.88 9.06 1.55
CA GLY A 290 -20.18 9.37 2.95
C GLY A 290 -18.96 9.81 3.77
N CYS A 291 -17.81 10.09 3.13
CA CYS A 291 -16.57 10.46 3.82
C CYS A 291 -16.50 11.97 4.10
N TRP A 292 -17.52 12.52 4.77
CA TRP A 292 -17.71 13.98 4.89
C TRP A 292 -16.61 14.69 5.67
N ASP A 293 -16.26 14.20 6.85
CA ASP A 293 -15.23 14.82 7.71
C ASP A 293 -13.83 14.75 7.04
N VAL A 294 -13.58 13.72 6.23
CA VAL A 294 -12.36 13.63 5.40
C VAL A 294 -12.38 14.67 4.27
N ALA A 295 -13.55 14.92 3.66
CA ALA A 295 -13.71 15.93 2.63
C ALA A 295 -13.52 17.35 3.21
N GLU A 296 -14.09 17.60 4.38
CA GLU A 296 -13.94 18.83 5.15
C GLU A 296 -12.46 19.09 5.52
N SER A 297 -11.77 18.09 6.06
CA SER A 297 -10.33 18.17 6.37
C SER A 297 -9.49 18.49 5.13
N LYS A 298 -9.86 17.97 3.95
CA LYS A 298 -9.19 18.31 2.67
C LYS A 298 -9.49 19.71 2.16
N ALA A 299 -10.63 20.31 2.52
CA ALA A 299 -10.93 21.69 2.18
C ALA A 299 -9.99 22.66 2.91
N LYS A 300 -9.44 22.28 4.08
CA LYS A 300 -8.52 23.09 4.90
C LYS A 300 -9.10 24.48 5.24
N GLY A 301 -10.41 24.56 5.45
CA GLY A 301 -11.09 25.83 5.73
C GLY A 301 -11.23 26.78 4.53
N ASP A 302 -10.96 26.30 3.31
CA ASP A 302 -11.23 27.04 2.08
C ASP A 302 -12.75 27.25 1.91
N LYS A 303 -13.20 28.50 2.08
CA LYS A 303 -14.62 28.86 2.17
C LYS A 303 -15.45 28.34 0.98
N LEU A 304 -14.94 28.48 -0.25
CA LEU A 304 -15.66 28.05 -1.46
C LEU A 304 -15.86 26.53 -1.49
N LEU A 305 -14.86 25.78 -1.05
CA LEU A 305 -14.94 24.33 -0.99
C LEU A 305 -15.83 23.83 0.16
N ILE A 306 -15.88 24.55 1.28
CA ILE A 306 -16.84 24.25 2.34
C ILE A 306 -18.27 24.55 1.87
N GLU A 307 -18.52 25.69 1.22
CA GLU A 307 -19.82 26.01 0.62
C GLU A 307 -20.24 24.94 -0.41
N PHE A 308 -19.30 24.43 -1.21
CA PHE A 308 -19.55 23.30 -2.11
C PHE A 308 -19.90 22.00 -1.36
N LEU A 309 -19.27 21.71 -0.21
CA LEU A 309 -19.69 20.57 0.64
C LEU A 309 -21.09 20.75 1.21
N VAL A 310 -21.45 21.97 1.62
CA VAL A 310 -22.80 22.28 2.11
C VAL A 310 -23.82 22.02 1.00
N TYR A 311 -23.54 22.47 -0.23
CA TYR A 311 -24.38 22.20 -1.39
C TYR A 311 -24.53 20.69 -1.64
N LEU A 312 -23.43 19.93 -1.62
CA LEU A 312 -23.48 18.47 -1.80
C LEU A 312 -24.26 17.77 -0.68
N ALA A 313 -24.16 18.23 0.57
CA ALA A 313 -24.91 17.68 1.69
C ALA A 313 -26.41 17.95 1.53
N MET A 314 -26.77 19.16 1.08
CA MET A 314 -28.15 19.55 0.79
C MET A 314 -28.74 18.73 -0.37
N GLU A 315 -28.01 18.57 -1.49
CA GLU A 315 -28.44 17.70 -2.61
C GLU A 315 -28.63 16.24 -2.17
N ALA A 316 -27.80 15.77 -1.24
CA ALA A 316 -27.89 14.41 -0.70
C ALA A 316 -28.98 14.25 0.39
N GLY A 317 -29.63 15.35 0.83
CA GLY A 317 -30.66 15.34 1.86
C GLY A 317 -30.13 15.27 3.30
N TYR A 318 -28.85 15.52 3.54
CA TYR A 318 -28.23 15.50 4.87
C TYR A 318 -28.29 16.86 5.56
N MET A 319 -29.50 17.30 5.92
CA MET A 319 -29.74 18.62 6.50
C MET A 319 -29.05 18.83 7.84
N GLU A 320 -28.87 17.78 8.65
CA GLU A 320 -28.11 17.84 9.89
C GLU A 320 -26.63 18.18 9.63
N LYS A 321 -26.08 17.71 8.52
CA LYS A 321 -24.69 18.00 8.12
C LYS A 321 -24.57 19.40 7.51
N VAL A 322 -25.62 19.87 6.81
CA VAL A 322 -25.72 21.27 6.34
C VAL A 322 -25.66 22.23 7.52
N ASP A 323 -26.52 22.04 8.53
CA ASP A 323 -26.55 22.88 9.73
C ASP A 323 -25.19 22.84 10.46
N GLU A 324 -24.61 21.65 10.66
CA GLU A 324 -23.30 21.47 11.30
C GLU A 324 -22.17 22.25 10.59
N LEU A 325 -22.10 22.14 9.26
CA LEU A 325 -21.08 22.83 8.46
C LEU A 325 -21.31 24.36 8.46
N CYS A 326 -22.56 24.80 8.36
CA CYS A 326 -22.88 26.23 8.39
C CYS A 326 -22.52 26.85 9.75
N ASP A 327 -22.88 26.20 10.85
CA ASP A 327 -22.56 26.68 12.20
C ASP A 327 -21.05 26.68 12.45
N ARG A 328 -20.35 25.58 12.11
CA ARG A 328 -18.90 25.43 12.34
C ARG A 328 -18.08 26.48 11.59
N TYR A 329 -18.47 26.84 10.37
CA TYR A 329 -17.76 27.80 9.53
C TYR A 329 -18.44 29.17 9.43
N SER A 330 -19.48 29.42 10.22
CA SER A 330 -20.24 30.68 10.22
C SER A 330 -20.73 31.10 8.82
N LEU A 331 -21.25 30.14 8.04
CA LEU A 331 -21.78 30.37 6.70
C LEU A 331 -23.22 30.91 6.75
N GLN A 332 -23.54 31.81 5.82
CA GLN A 332 -24.87 32.41 5.69
C GLN A 332 -25.46 32.14 4.30
N GLY A 333 -26.78 32.22 4.17
CA GLY A 333 -27.48 32.07 2.88
C GLY A 333 -27.91 30.64 2.54
N PHE A 334 -27.68 29.67 3.45
CA PHE A 334 -28.22 28.32 3.33
C PHE A 334 -29.49 28.16 4.17
N PRO A 335 -30.51 27.43 3.67
CA PRO A 335 -31.72 27.18 4.44
C PRO A 335 -31.42 26.25 5.61
N LYS A 336 -31.97 26.54 6.79
CA LYS A 336 -31.85 25.66 7.97
C LYS A 336 -32.81 24.48 7.84
N ALA A 337 -32.49 23.35 8.48
CA ALA A 337 -33.37 22.18 8.51
C ALA A 337 -34.82 22.50 8.95
N LYS A 338 -35.01 23.51 9.80
CA LYS A 338 -36.32 23.95 10.32
C LYS A 338 -37.12 24.82 9.34
N ASP A 339 -36.47 25.40 8.34
CA ASP A 339 -37.06 26.40 7.45
C ASP A 339 -37.49 25.81 6.09
N ILE A 340 -37.22 24.51 5.85
CA ILE A 340 -37.53 23.84 4.59
C ILE A 340 -38.84 23.06 4.72
N ASP A 341 -39.78 23.37 3.84
CA ASP A 341 -41.03 22.63 3.72
C ASP A 341 -40.73 21.16 3.33
N ALA A 342 -41.27 20.22 4.11
CA ALA A 342 -40.98 18.78 3.98
C ALA A 342 -41.30 18.22 2.58
N SER A 343 -42.15 18.91 1.82
CA SER A 343 -42.57 18.58 0.45
C SER A 343 -41.60 19.01 -0.66
N LEU A 344 -40.62 19.89 -0.40
CA LEU A 344 -39.71 20.42 -1.43
C LEU A 344 -38.38 19.65 -1.57
N LEU A 345 -37.98 18.91 -0.53
CA LEU A 345 -36.86 17.99 -0.60
C LEU A 345 -37.43 16.56 -0.72
N HIS A 346 -36.90 15.80 -1.68
CA HIS A 346 -37.03 14.33 -1.65
C HIS A 346 -36.25 13.85 -0.41
N HIS A 347 -36.85 13.95 0.77
CA HIS A 347 -36.24 13.52 2.01
C HIS A 347 -35.96 12.03 1.87
N LYS A 348 -34.70 11.68 1.64
CA LYS A 348 -34.28 10.30 1.66
C LYS A 348 -34.51 9.81 3.08
N HIS A 349 -35.49 8.92 3.22
CA HIS A 349 -35.81 8.32 4.51
C HIS A 349 -34.69 7.35 4.90
N TYR A 350 -34.11 7.57 6.08
CA TYR A 350 -33.09 6.71 6.66
C TYR A 350 -33.65 6.03 7.89
N LEU A 351 -33.20 4.79 8.14
CA LEU A 351 -33.59 4.04 9.33
C LEU A 351 -33.23 4.80 10.60
N CYS A 352 -34.13 4.76 11.58
CA CYS A 352 -33.87 5.25 12.92
C CYS A 352 -34.01 4.16 13.99
N LEU A 353 -33.39 4.38 15.15
CA LEU A 353 -33.38 3.39 16.25
C LEU A 353 -34.80 2.99 16.71
N LYS A 354 -35.76 3.93 16.65
CA LYS A 354 -37.15 3.69 17.03
C LYS A 354 -37.85 2.71 16.08
N GLU A 355 -37.57 2.78 14.78
CA GLU A 355 -38.13 1.85 13.77
C GLU A 355 -37.59 0.43 13.96
N LEU A 356 -36.36 0.31 14.46
CA LEU A 356 -35.77 -0.96 14.84
C LEU A 356 -36.22 -1.42 16.25
N GLY A 357 -37.06 -0.67 16.95
CA GLY A 357 -37.52 -1.05 18.30
C GLY A 357 -36.39 -1.08 19.34
N ILE A 358 -35.31 -0.32 19.11
CA ILE A 358 -34.25 -0.14 20.10
C ILE A 358 -34.76 0.80 21.19
N GLU A 359 -34.70 0.32 22.43
CA GLU A 359 -35.21 1.01 23.61
C GLU A 359 -34.10 1.79 24.32
N GLU A 360 -32.87 1.28 24.27
CA GLU A 360 -31.77 1.84 25.04
C GLU A 360 -30.44 1.81 24.28
N VAL A 361 -29.69 2.91 24.37
CA VAL A 361 -28.30 3.01 23.93
C VAL A 361 -27.43 3.35 25.15
N CYS A 362 -26.61 2.40 25.57
CA CYS A 362 -25.80 2.47 26.76
C CYS A 362 -24.35 2.78 26.42
N TRP A 363 -23.80 3.86 26.99
CA TRP A 363 -22.37 4.15 26.94
C TRP A 363 -21.63 3.34 28.01
N VAL A 364 -20.60 2.61 27.61
CA VAL A 364 -19.84 1.70 28.48
C VAL A 364 -18.40 2.19 28.59
N ASP A 365 -18.06 2.77 29.73
CA ASP A 365 -16.77 3.41 29.96
C ASP A 365 -16.19 3.22 31.37
N GLY A 366 -16.78 2.30 32.15
CA GLY A 366 -16.35 1.96 33.51
C GLY A 366 -16.65 0.50 33.86
N VAL A 367 -16.23 0.05 35.04
CA VAL A 367 -16.32 -1.36 35.45
C VAL A 367 -17.77 -1.83 35.57
N ASP A 368 -18.63 -1.06 36.22
CA ASP A 368 -20.02 -1.45 36.47
C ASP A 368 -20.84 -1.51 35.18
N SER A 369 -20.67 -0.52 34.29
CA SER A 369 -21.32 -0.52 32.97
C SER A 369 -20.79 -1.64 32.09
N LEU A 370 -19.49 -1.97 32.19
CA LEU A 370 -18.88 -3.08 31.47
C LEU A 370 -19.44 -4.43 31.92
N HIS A 371 -19.57 -4.67 33.22
CA HIS A 371 -20.19 -5.89 33.74
C HIS A 371 -21.67 -6.00 33.37
N THR A 372 -22.41 -4.89 33.49
CA THR A 372 -23.84 -4.84 33.12
C THR A 372 -24.02 -5.19 31.64
N ALA A 373 -23.24 -4.56 30.76
CA ALA A 373 -23.27 -4.86 29.32
C ALA A 373 -22.90 -6.32 29.04
N THR A 374 -21.90 -6.86 29.74
CA THR A 374 -21.45 -8.25 29.55
C THR A 374 -22.55 -9.25 29.91
N CYS A 375 -23.13 -9.12 31.10
CA CYS A 375 -24.21 -10.01 31.55
C CYS A 375 -25.40 -9.98 30.59
N TYR A 376 -25.81 -8.78 30.16
CA TYR A 376 -26.92 -8.62 29.22
C TYR A 376 -26.63 -9.29 27.86
N ILE A 377 -25.42 -9.10 27.33
CA ILE A 377 -25.02 -9.65 26.03
C ILE A 377 -24.88 -11.18 26.10
N GLU A 378 -24.41 -11.75 27.21
CA GLU A 378 -24.32 -13.20 27.38
C GLU A 378 -25.67 -13.91 27.40
N GLU A 379 -26.73 -13.23 27.84
CA GLU A 379 -28.10 -13.73 27.77
C GLU A 379 -28.69 -13.64 26.35
N SER A 380 -28.05 -12.86 25.46
CA SER A 380 -28.47 -12.69 24.08
C SER A 380 -27.96 -13.81 23.19
N LYS A 381 -28.86 -14.49 22.47
CA LYS A 381 -28.49 -15.56 21.52
C LYS A 381 -27.81 -15.03 20.26
N VAL A 382 -28.14 -13.81 19.86
CA VAL A 382 -27.71 -13.17 18.62
C VAL A 382 -27.41 -11.71 18.93
N VAL A 383 -26.25 -11.23 18.49
CA VAL A 383 -25.84 -9.83 18.65
C VAL A 383 -25.22 -9.28 17.37
N GLY A 384 -25.50 -8.02 17.06
CA GLY A 384 -24.79 -7.25 16.05
C GLY A 384 -23.51 -6.67 16.62
N VAL A 385 -22.45 -6.63 15.82
CA VAL A 385 -21.15 -6.07 16.19
C VAL A 385 -20.61 -5.18 15.08
N ASP A 386 -20.09 -4.03 15.48
CA ASP A 386 -19.39 -3.09 14.60
C ASP A 386 -18.27 -2.37 15.36
N CYS A 387 -17.43 -1.61 14.66
CA CYS A 387 -16.34 -0.84 15.24
C CYS A 387 -16.12 0.46 14.48
N GLU A 388 -15.71 1.52 15.22
CA GLU A 388 -15.45 2.82 14.62
C GLU A 388 -14.11 3.42 15.08
N TRP A 389 -13.46 4.16 14.19
CA TRP A 389 -12.18 4.83 14.43
C TRP A 389 -11.99 6.10 13.62
N LYS A 390 -11.20 7.02 14.16
CA LYS A 390 -10.81 8.25 13.45
C LYS A 390 -10.13 7.91 12.12
N PRO A 391 -10.52 8.53 10.99
CA PRO A 391 -9.87 8.26 9.72
C PRO A 391 -8.43 8.80 9.67
N ASN A 392 -7.59 8.16 8.84
CA ASN A 392 -6.25 8.66 8.56
C ASN A 392 -6.30 9.77 7.50
N TYR A 393 -6.16 11.02 7.93
CA TYR A 393 -6.15 12.17 7.01
C TYR A 393 -4.84 12.29 6.21
N VAL A 394 -3.76 11.65 6.66
CA VAL A 394 -2.44 11.66 6.02
C VAL A 394 -2.14 10.30 5.39
N LYS A 395 -1.87 10.29 4.08
CA LYS A 395 -1.53 9.05 3.38
C LYS A 395 -0.20 8.50 3.90
N GLY A 396 -0.21 7.24 4.36
CA GLY A 396 0.98 6.55 4.86
C GLY A 396 1.23 6.72 6.37
N SER A 397 0.34 7.39 7.10
CA SER A 397 0.38 7.37 8.57
C SER A 397 0.06 5.98 9.11
N LYS A 398 0.51 5.70 10.34
CA LYS A 398 0.07 4.52 11.10
C LYS A 398 -1.46 4.58 11.23
N PRO A 399 -2.19 3.46 11.06
CA PRO A 399 -3.62 3.43 11.30
C PRO A 399 -3.97 3.88 12.72
N ASN A 400 -4.95 4.78 12.85
CA ASN A 400 -5.54 5.13 14.14
C ASN A 400 -6.16 3.90 14.81
N LYS A 401 -6.19 3.92 16.14
CA LYS A 401 -6.76 2.82 16.93
C LYS A 401 -8.27 2.78 16.80
N VAL A 402 -8.86 1.59 16.95
CA VAL A 402 -10.30 1.45 17.17
C VAL A 402 -10.70 2.31 18.36
N SER A 403 -11.68 3.19 18.19
CA SER A 403 -12.06 4.16 19.21
C SER A 403 -13.24 3.65 20.04
N ILE A 404 -14.21 3.01 19.39
CA ILE A 404 -15.37 2.40 20.02
C ILE A 404 -15.71 1.06 19.36
N MET A 405 -16.39 0.21 20.11
CA MET A 405 -16.98 -1.04 19.63
C MET A 405 -18.44 -1.10 20.06
N GLN A 406 -19.32 -1.47 19.14
CA GLN A 406 -20.76 -1.53 19.38
C GLN A 406 -21.20 -2.99 19.46
N LEU A 407 -22.05 -3.30 20.45
CA LEU A 407 -22.73 -4.59 20.58
C LEU A 407 -24.23 -4.36 20.73
N ALA A 408 -24.99 -4.85 19.75
CA ALA A 408 -26.43 -4.68 19.70
C ALA A 408 -27.15 -5.99 19.95
N SER A 409 -28.08 -6.00 20.90
CA SER A 409 -29.14 -7.02 20.98
C SER A 409 -30.32 -6.60 20.10
N SER A 410 -31.45 -7.30 20.21
CA SER A 410 -32.69 -6.90 19.55
C SER A 410 -33.36 -5.66 20.12
N ARG A 411 -32.98 -5.20 21.33
CA ARG A 411 -33.66 -4.09 22.03
C ARG A 411 -32.71 -3.05 22.62
N SER A 412 -31.44 -3.39 22.82
CA SER A 412 -30.47 -2.50 23.46
C SER A 412 -29.14 -2.52 22.71
N VAL A 413 -28.45 -1.38 22.69
CA VAL A 413 -27.11 -1.25 22.10
C VAL A 413 -26.14 -0.75 23.14
N PHE A 414 -24.99 -1.41 23.25
CA PHE A 414 -23.91 -1.03 24.14
C PHE A 414 -22.73 -0.51 23.31
N ILE A 415 -22.27 0.70 23.61
CA ILE A 415 -21.14 1.34 22.93
C ILE A 415 -19.97 1.41 23.91
N PHE A 416 -18.93 0.62 23.65
CA PHE A 416 -17.76 0.47 24.50
C PHE A 416 -16.71 1.51 24.13
N ASP A 417 -16.33 2.36 25.08
CA ASP A 417 -15.21 3.30 24.95
C ASP A 417 -13.87 2.56 25.08
N LEU A 418 -13.41 1.96 23.98
CA LEU A 418 -12.19 1.16 23.99
C LEU A 418 -10.95 2.01 24.31
N ILE A 419 -10.95 3.31 24.01
CA ILE A 419 -9.85 4.22 24.36
C ILE A 419 -9.71 4.28 25.88
N LYS A 420 -10.81 4.59 26.58
CA LYS A 420 -10.81 4.71 28.04
C LYS A 420 -10.65 3.37 28.73
N LEU A 421 -11.45 2.37 28.37
CA LEU A 421 -11.47 1.06 29.03
C LEU A 421 -10.14 0.30 28.92
N SER A 422 -9.44 0.42 27.79
CA SER A 422 -8.12 -0.21 27.63
C SER A 422 -7.02 0.46 28.45
N GLY A 423 -7.17 1.73 28.78
CA GLY A 423 -6.26 2.46 29.66
C GLY A 423 -6.56 2.20 31.14
N ASP A 424 -7.84 2.26 31.51
CA ASP A 424 -8.26 2.26 32.91
C ASP A 424 -8.38 0.84 33.48
N VAL A 425 -8.96 -0.10 32.71
CA VAL A 425 -9.34 -1.43 33.19
C VAL A 425 -9.06 -2.56 32.18
N PRO A 426 -7.84 -2.65 31.62
CA PRO A 426 -7.52 -3.55 30.51
C PRO A 426 -7.82 -5.03 30.81
N HIS A 427 -7.53 -5.51 32.02
CA HIS A 427 -7.78 -6.92 32.38
C HIS A 427 -9.28 -7.25 32.49
N ILE A 428 -10.09 -6.32 32.98
CA ILE A 428 -11.54 -6.51 33.11
C ILE A 428 -12.17 -6.45 31.72
N LEU A 429 -11.75 -5.48 30.89
CA LEU A 429 -12.12 -5.38 29.48
C LEU A 429 -11.81 -6.68 28.72
N ASP A 430 -10.58 -7.19 28.86
CA ASP A 430 -10.14 -8.41 28.19
C ASP A 430 -10.98 -9.62 28.58
N ASN A 431 -11.27 -9.78 29.88
CA ASN A 431 -12.12 -10.86 30.36
C ASN A 431 -13.57 -10.74 29.83
N CYS A 432 -14.16 -9.55 29.95
CA CYS A 432 -15.54 -9.30 29.53
C CYS A 432 -15.73 -9.53 28.02
N LEU A 433 -14.87 -8.95 27.18
CA LEU A 433 -14.97 -9.15 25.73
C LEU A 433 -14.60 -10.57 25.31
N SER A 434 -13.71 -11.27 26.02
CA SER A 434 -13.44 -12.69 25.75
C SER A 434 -14.69 -13.55 25.94
N ARG A 435 -15.43 -13.34 27.03
CA ARG A 435 -16.70 -14.04 27.31
C ARG A 435 -17.73 -13.86 26.20
N ILE A 436 -17.75 -12.70 25.55
CA ILE A 436 -18.68 -12.40 24.46
C ILE A 436 -18.17 -12.95 23.12
N LEU A 437 -16.97 -12.54 22.71
CA LEU A 437 -16.43 -12.83 21.38
C LEU A 437 -16.12 -14.31 21.18
N GLN A 438 -15.66 -14.99 22.23
CA GLN A 438 -15.26 -16.39 22.18
C GLN A 438 -16.39 -17.35 22.60
N SER A 439 -17.58 -16.83 22.95
CA SER A 439 -18.68 -17.72 23.32
C SER A 439 -19.28 -18.42 22.08
N PRO A 440 -19.41 -19.76 22.11
CA PRO A 440 -20.15 -20.51 21.09
C PRO A 440 -21.67 -20.40 21.24
N SER A 441 -22.18 -19.86 22.35
CA SER A 441 -23.63 -19.69 22.58
C SER A 441 -24.19 -18.40 21.98
N ILE A 442 -23.31 -17.47 21.58
CA ILE A 442 -23.68 -16.15 21.05
C ILE A 442 -23.30 -16.09 19.58
N LEU A 443 -24.28 -15.94 18.70
CA LEU A 443 -24.05 -15.64 17.29
C LEU A 443 -23.74 -14.14 17.13
N LYS A 444 -22.53 -13.82 16.66
CA LYS A 444 -22.13 -12.45 16.32
C LYS A 444 -22.43 -12.19 14.85
N LEU A 445 -23.11 -11.09 14.56
CA LEU A 445 -23.42 -10.63 13.22
C LEU A 445 -22.56 -9.41 12.94
N GLY A 446 -21.76 -9.46 11.88
CA GLY A 446 -20.91 -8.34 11.47
C GLY A 446 -21.03 -8.05 9.98
N TYR A 447 -20.50 -6.92 9.51
CA TYR A 447 -20.38 -6.63 8.08
C TYR A 447 -18.91 -6.40 7.71
N ASN A 448 -18.28 -7.36 7.05
CA ASN A 448 -16.82 -7.37 6.82
C ASN A 448 -16.00 -7.29 8.13
N PHE A 449 -16.54 -7.84 9.21
CA PHE A 449 -16.01 -7.67 10.58
C PHE A 449 -14.62 -8.30 10.80
N GLN A 450 -14.19 -9.20 9.90
CA GLN A 450 -12.80 -9.70 9.92
C GLN A 450 -11.76 -8.59 9.71
N CYS A 451 -12.10 -7.55 8.97
CA CYS A 451 -11.25 -6.37 8.83
C CYS A 451 -11.16 -5.60 10.15
N ASP A 452 -12.28 -5.44 10.84
CA ASP A 452 -12.35 -4.74 12.13
C ASP A 452 -11.59 -5.50 13.19
N MET A 453 -11.67 -6.84 13.19
CA MET A 453 -10.91 -7.66 14.12
C MET A 453 -9.40 -7.51 13.96
N LYS A 454 -8.90 -7.45 12.72
CA LYS A 454 -7.47 -7.15 12.46
C LYS A 454 -7.09 -5.76 12.99
N GLN A 455 -7.99 -4.78 12.84
CA GLN A 455 -7.79 -3.43 13.34
C GLN A 455 -7.78 -3.40 14.87
N LEU A 456 -8.67 -4.14 15.54
CA LEU A 456 -8.71 -4.32 17.00
C LEU A 456 -7.43 -4.95 17.53
N THR A 457 -7.00 -6.09 16.97
CA THR A 457 -5.73 -6.76 17.35
C THR A 457 -4.53 -5.82 17.21
N SER A 458 -4.48 -5.05 16.11
CA SER A 458 -3.39 -4.07 15.90
C SER A 458 -3.49 -2.83 16.80
N SER A 459 -4.69 -2.47 17.26
CA SER A 459 -4.91 -1.31 18.13
C SER A 459 -4.52 -1.60 19.57
N TYR A 460 -4.74 -2.85 20.00
CA TYR A 460 -4.66 -3.31 21.37
C TYR A 460 -3.91 -4.64 21.48
N GLU A 461 -2.63 -4.65 21.09
CA GLU A 461 -1.78 -5.85 21.04
C GLU A 461 -1.70 -6.64 22.37
N THR A 462 -1.98 -5.99 23.51
CA THR A 462 -1.98 -6.60 24.83
C THR A 462 -3.31 -7.28 25.23
N LEU A 463 -4.41 -6.96 24.53
CA LEU A 463 -5.73 -7.53 24.81
C LEU A 463 -5.92 -8.81 23.99
N ARG A 464 -6.02 -9.95 24.68
CA ARG A 464 -6.12 -11.28 24.06
C ARG A 464 -7.52 -11.60 23.55
N CYS A 465 -8.55 -10.90 24.03
CA CYS A 465 -9.93 -11.05 23.58
C CYS A 465 -10.09 -10.88 22.07
N PHE A 466 -9.24 -10.06 21.43
CA PHE A 466 -9.28 -9.81 19.99
C PHE A 466 -8.47 -10.78 19.13
N ASN A 467 -7.84 -11.80 19.72
CA ASN A 467 -7.11 -12.81 18.96
C ASN A 467 -8.02 -13.94 18.46
N HIS A 468 -9.17 -14.12 19.11
CA HIS A 468 -10.06 -15.25 18.90
C HIS A 468 -11.52 -14.81 18.90
N PHE A 469 -12.30 -15.39 18.00
CA PHE A 469 -13.76 -15.29 18.02
C PHE A 469 -14.38 -16.57 17.51
N GLU A 470 -15.55 -16.88 18.04
CA GLU A 470 -16.37 -18.02 17.60
C GLU A 470 -17.69 -17.53 17.03
N MET A 471 -18.42 -18.33 16.25
CA MET A 471 -19.80 -18.03 15.89
C MET A 471 -20.01 -16.64 15.27
N LEU A 472 -19.18 -16.24 14.31
CA LEU A 472 -19.36 -15.01 13.54
C LEU A 472 -20.07 -15.33 12.21
N LEU A 473 -21.17 -14.65 11.94
CA LEU A 473 -21.78 -14.60 10.62
C LEU A 473 -21.53 -13.22 10.00
N ASP A 474 -20.76 -13.21 8.93
CA ASP A 474 -20.51 -11.99 8.16
C ASP A 474 -21.64 -11.79 7.14
N ILE A 475 -22.48 -10.78 7.37
CA ILE A 475 -23.63 -10.45 6.54
C ILE A 475 -23.21 -10.16 5.10
N GLN A 476 -22.00 -9.64 4.86
CA GLN A 476 -21.49 -9.42 3.51
C GLN A 476 -21.39 -10.72 2.70
N ASN A 477 -21.10 -11.86 3.35
CA ASN A 477 -20.98 -13.15 2.67
C ASN A 477 -22.34 -13.79 2.37
N VAL A 478 -23.38 -13.38 3.11
CA VAL A 478 -24.77 -13.84 2.89
C VAL A 478 -25.36 -13.17 1.64
N PHE A 479 -25.06 -11.89 1.42
CA PHE A 479 -25.54 -11.12 0.27
C PHE A 479 -24.42 -10.90 -0.74
N LYS A 480 -24.36 -11.75 -1.76
CA LYS A 480 -23.47 -11.52 -2.90
C LYS A 480 -24.01 -10.34 -3.72
N GLU A 481 -23.15 -9.34 -3.95
CA GLU A 481 -23.37 -8.27 -4.94
C GLU A 481 -24.37 -7.15 -4.59
N SER A 482 -24.62 -6.86 -3.31
CA SER A 482 -25.40 -5.65 -2.98
C SER A 482 -24.61 -4.36 -3.26
N SER A 483 -25.14 -3.53 -4.17
CA SER A 483 -24.60 -2.18 -4.39
C SER A 483 -24.88 -1.31 -3.16
N GLY A 484 -23.84 -0.70 -2.59
CA GLY A 484 -24.00 0.33 -1.54
C GLY A 484 -23.63 -0.07 -0.10
N GLY A 485 -23.15 -1.30 0.12
CA GLY A 485 -22.66 -1.77 1.43
C GLY A 485 -23.79 -2.16 2.38
N LEU A 486 -23.53 -2.14 3.69
CA LEU A 486 -24.55 -2.44 4.72
C LEU A 486 -25.83 -1.59 4.57
N SER A 487 -25.67 -0.31 4.26
CA SER A 487 -26.79 0.62 3.98
C SER A 487 -27.63 0.16 2.77
N GLY A 488 -27.00 -0.39 1.73
CA GLY A 488 -27.73 -0.94 0.57
C GLY A 488 -28.49 -2.22 0.90
N ILE A 489 -27.89 -3.10 1.71
CA ILE A 489 -28.56 -4.32 2.22
C ILE A 489 -29.75 -3.94 3.11
N ALA A 490 -29.59 -2.93 3.98
CA ALA A 490 -30.67 -2.42 4.80
C ALA A 490 -31.82 -1.86 3.94
N GLU A 491 -31.50 -1.09 2.89
CA GLU A 491 -32.50 -0.56 1.95
C GLU A 491 -33.25 -1.68 1.23
N GLU A 492 -32.56 -2.72 0.78
CA GLU A 492 -33.16 -3.87 0.09
C GLU A 492 -34.08 -4.71 1.01
N ILE A 493 -33.72 -4.86 2.28
CA ILE A 493 -34.40 -5.80 3.20
C ILE A 493 -35.42 -5.11 4.10
N LEU A 494 -35.05 -3.94 4.62
CA LEU A 494 -35.83 -3.18 5.60
C LEU A 494 -36.55 -1.98 4.96
N GLY A 495 -36.31 -1.70 3.68
CA GLY A 495 -36.99 -0.65 2.91
C GLY A 495 -36.39 0.75 3.06
N ALA A 496 -35.37 0.92 3.92
CA ALA A 496 -34.66 2.18 4.11
C ALA A 496 -33.18 1.93 4.40
N GLY A 497 -32.31 2.82 3.89
CA GLY A 497 -30.87 2.73 4.08
C GLY A 497 -30.40 3.36 5.40
N LEU A 498 -29.10 3.24 5.65
CA LEU A 498 -28.42 3.90 6.78
C LEU A 498 -27.87 5.27 6.37
N ASN A 499 -27.97 6.25 7.26
CA ASN A 499 -27.37 7.57 7.09
C ASN A 499 -25.85 7.46 7.16
N LYS A 500 -25.12 7.95 6.14
CA LYS A 500 -23.66 7.77 6.02
C LYS A 500 -22.84 8.96 6.56
N THR A 501 -23.46 9.96 7.21
CA THR A 501 -22.77 11.21 7.57
C THR A 501 -21.66 11.05 8.60
N ARG A 502 -21.65 9.96 9.40
CA ARG A 502 -20.65 9.73 10.47
C ARG A 502 -19.63 8.63 10.20
N ARG A 503 -19.70 7.93 9.06
CA ARG A 503 -18.82 6.81 8.69
C ARG A 503 -17.32 7.05 8.88
N ASN A 504 -16.87 8.30 8.75
CA ASN A 504 -15.48 8.69 8.94
C ASN A 504 -15.34 9.91 9.84
N SER A 505 -16.17 9.99 10.87
CA SER A 505 -16.10 11.08 11.83
C SER A 505 -14.87 10.96 12.75
N ASP A 506 -14.59 12.00 13.55
CA ASP A 506 -13.58 11.92 14.60
C ASP A 506 -14.11 11.12 15.80
N TRP A 507 -14.00 9.79 15.71
CA TRP A 507 -14.48 8.87 16.75
C TRP A 507 -13.62 8.86 18.03
N GLU A 508 -12.50 9.58 18.05
CA GLU A 508 -11.72 9.86 19.27
C GLU A 508 -12.31 11.02 20.07
N GLN A 509 -13.23 11.81 19.51
CA GLN A 509 -13.85 12.94 20.20
C GLN A 509 -14.57 12.48 21.47
N ARG A 510 -14.42 13.22 22.58
CA ARG A 510 -15.19 13.02 23.81
C ARG A 510 -15.74 14.35 24.35
N PRO A 511 -17.04 14.42 24.73
CA PRO A 511 -18.06 13.39 24.50
C PRO A 511 -18.36 13.22 23.00
N LEU A 512 -18.86 12.04 22.61
CA LEU A 512 -19.43 11.84 21.28
C LEU A 512 -20.72 12.66 21.15
N SER A 513 -20.97 13.19 19.95
CA SER A 513 -22.23 13.86 19.64
C SER A 513 -23.39 12.87 19.56
N GLN A 514 -24.62 13.35 19.74
CA GLN A 514 -25.84 12.54 19.62
C GLN A 514 -25.91 11.80 18.27
N ASN A 515 -25.58 12.49 17.16
CA ASN A 515 -25.58 11.88 15.83
C ASN A 515 -24.53 10.77 15.69
N GLN A 516 -23.38 10.88 16.37
CA GLN A 516 -22.37 9.81 16.38
C GLN A 516 -22.86 8.59 17.18
N LEU A 517 -23.50 8.81 18.33
CA LEU A 517 -24.08 7.72 19.13
C LEU A 517 -25.18 6.99 18.36
N GLU A 518 -26.09 7.73 17.72
CA GLU A 518 -27.17 7.14 16.92
C GLU A 518 -26.65 6.37 15.72
N TYR A 519 -25.69 6.93 14.98
CA TYR A 519 -25.04 6.25 13.86
C TYR A 519 -24.38 4.95 14.32
N ALA A 520 -23.54 5.02 15.37
CA ALA A 520 -22.83 3.86 15.91
C ALA A 520 -23.81 2.77 16.35
N ALA A 521 -24.90 3.17 17.01
CA ALA A 521 -25.90 2.21 17.47
C ALA A 521 -26.64 1.54 16.32
N LEU A 522 -27.00 2.30 15.27
CA LEU A 522 -27.68 1.78 14.09
C LEU A 522 -26.85 0.77 13.31
N ASP A 523 -25.56 1.02 13.10
CA ASP A 523 -24.68 0.14 12.30
C ASP A 523 -24.55 -1.26 12.93
N ALA A 524 -24.61 -1.38 14.26
CA ALA A 524 -24.69 -2.68 14.93
C ALA A 524 -26.13 -3.25 14.99
N ALA A 525 -27.13 -2.44 15.33
CA ALA A 525 -28.51 -2.90 15.49
C ALA A 525 -29.11 -3.45 14.19
N VAL A 526 -28.87 -2.78 13.06
CA VAL A 526 -29.42 -3.14 11.76
C VAL A 526 -29.06 -4.58 11.35
N LEU A 527 -27.90 -5.08 11.77
CA LEU A 527 -27.43 -6.44 11.49
C LEU A 527 -28.38 -7.49 12.10
N VAL A 528 -28.85 -7.26 13.32
CA VAL A 528 -29.80 -8.14 14.03
C VAL A 528 -31.13 -8.20 13.29
N HIS A 529 -31.62 -7.04 12.83
CA HIS A 529 -32.89 -6.94 12.10
C HIS A 529 -32.82 -7.57 10.71
N ILE A 530 -31.73 -7.34 9.98
CA ILE A 530 -31.44 -8.01 8.71
C ILE A 530 -31.45 -9.52 8.92
N PHE A 531 -30.74 -10.02 9.92
CA PHE A 531 -30.68 -11.45 10.21
C PHE A 531 -32.04 -12.06 10.55
N HIS A 532 -32.84 -11.39 11.39
CA HIS A 532 -34.19 -11.85 11.72
C HIS A 532 -35.09 -11.92 10.48
N HIS A 533 -35.05 -10.90 9.61
CA HIS A 533 -35.82 -10.91 8.36
C HIS A 533 -35.43 -12.10 7.46
N ILE A 534 -34.14 -12.39 7.32
CA ILE A 534 -33.63 -13.53 6.52
C ILE A 534 -34.08 -14.86 7.12
N ARG A 535 -33.93 -15.03 8.43
CA ARG A 535 -34.29 -16.25 9.14
C ARG A 535 -35.78 -16.54 8.99
N ASP A 536 -36.60 -15.52 9.17
CA ASP A 536 -38.05 -15.68 9.14
C ASP A 536 -38.54 -15.97 7.70
N ARG A 537 -37.95 -15.35 6.67
CA ARG A 537 -38.18 -15.73 5.27
C ARG A 537 -37.73 -17.16 4.96
N SER A 538 -36.57 -17.60 5.46
CA SER A 538 -36.09 -18.96 5.25
C SER A 538 -36.99 -20.02 5.88
N LEU A 539 -37.74 -19.68 6.93
CA LEU A 539 -38.75 -20.55 7.55
C LEU A 539 -40.06 -20.56 6.76
N GLN A 540 -40.39 -19.47 6.06
CA GLN A 540 -41.58 -19.38 5.20
C GLN A 540 -41.36 -20.04 3.83
N ALA A 541 -40.16 -19.94 3.23
CA ALA A 541 -39.82 -20.56 1.94
C ALA A 541 -39.79 -22.10 1.98
N THR A 542 -39.77 -22.73 3.16
CA THR A 542 -40.00 -24.18 3.28
C THR A 542 -41.45 -24.60 3.06
N ALA A 543 -42.40 -23.64 2.99
CA ALA A 543 -43.81 -23.89 2.66
C ALA A 543 -44.13 -23.65 1.17
N ASP A 544 -43.49 -22.67 0.52
CA ASP A 544 -43.64 -22.36 -0.91
C ASP A 544 -42.26 -22.35 -1.57
N GLY A 545 -41.99 -23.32 -2.46
CA GLY A 545 -40.66 -23.70 -2.97
C GLY A 545 -39.86 -22.63 -3.73
N ASN A 546 -39.36 -21.62 -3.01
CA ASN A 546 -38.45 -20.59 -3.51
C ASN A 546 -37.06 -20.74 -2.86
N ASP A 547 -36.01 -20.24 -3.54
CA ASP A 547 -34.60 -20.45 -3.21
C ASP A 547 -34.25 -20.18 -1.74
N LYS A 548 -33.69 -21.20 -1.07
CA LYS A 548 -33.33 -21.17 0.36
C LYS A 548 -32.01 -20.42 0.57
N ILE A 549 -32.04 -19.30 1.31
CA ILE A 549 -30.81 -18.58 1.72
C ILE A 549 -30.06 -19.42 2.78
N GLU A 550 -28.99 -20.12 2.37
CA GLU A 550 -28.22 -21.00 3.24
C GLU A 550 -27.11 -20.26 4.04
N TRP A 551 -27.52 -19.46 5.02
CA TRP A 551 -26.60 -18.63 5.84
C TRP A 551 -25.67 -19.44 6.76
N LYS A 552 -26.04 -20.67 7.17
CA LYS A 552 -25.22 -21.50 8.08
C LYS A 552 -23.85 -21.86 7.50
N SER A 553 -23.75 -21.96 6.17
CA SER A 553 -22.49 -22.20 5.45
C SER A 553 -21.49 -21.04 5.55
N SER A 554 -21.98 -19.85 5.94
CA SER A 554 -21.20 -18.61 6.06
C SER A 554 -20.75 -18.30 7.49
N LEU A 555 -21.00 -19.22 8.44
CA LEU A 555 -20.47 -19.12 9.80
C LEU A 555 -18.96 -19.32 9.81
N ILE A 556 -18.28 -18.45 10.55
CA ILE A 556 -16.83 -18.41 10.66
C ILE A 556 -16.46 -18.45 12.14
N SER A 557 -15.53 -19.33 12.49
CA SER A 557 -14.82 -19.31 13.76
C SER A 557 -13.33 -19.18 13.46
N HIS A 558 -12.65 -18.25 14.13
CA HIS A 558 -11.21 -18.10 14.03
C HIS A 558 -10.55 -18.61 15.31
N MET A 559 -9.92 -19.78 15.18
CA MET A 559 -9.01 -20.33 16.18
C MET A 559 -7.59 -20.21 15.61
N ASP A 560 -6.63 -19.69 16.39
CA ASP A 560 -5.22 -19.68 15.99
C ASP A 560 -4.72 -21.13 15.83
N ASN A 561 -4.87 -21.68 14.63
CA ASN A 561 -4.18 -22.90 14.27
C ASN A 561 -2.73 -22.54 13.97
N ALA A 562 -1.85 -22.91 14.90
CA ALA A 562 -0.44 -23.11 14.62
C ALA A 562 -0.30 -23.88 13.29
N LYS A 563 0.29 -23.21 12.30
CA LYS A 563 0.63 -23.68 10.95
C LYS A 563 0.45 -25.19 10.73
N THR A 564 -0.65 -25.61 10.09
CA THR A 564 -0.65 -26.78 9.21
C THR A 564 -1.87 -26.81 8.28
N SER A 565 -1.60 -27.03 6.99
CA SER A 565 -2.51 -27.52 5.95
C SER A 565 -3.60 -26.58 5.37
N ARG A 566 -3.20 -25.76 4.39
CA ARG A 566 -4.04 -25.48 3.21
C ARG A 566 -3.21 -25.71 1.94
N LYS A 567 -3.03 -26.98 1.56
CA LYS A 567 -2.51 -27.34 0.23
C LYS A 567 -3.25 -28.49 -0.47
N ASN A 568 -4.29 -29.09 0.11
CA ASN A 568 -4.90 -30.31 -0.44
C ASN A 568 -6.41 -30.21 -0.77
N VAL A 569 -6.88 -29.13 -1.42
CA VAL A 569 -8.25 -29.13 -1.99
C VAL A 569 -8.29 -28.78 -3.50
N ARG A 570 -7.16 -28.44 -4.13
CA ARG A 570 -7.11 -28.14 -5.58
C ARG A 570 -6.82 -29.33 -6.51
N ASN A 571 -6.61 -30.54 -5.97
CA ASN A 571 -6.20 -31.72 -6.77
C ASN A 571 -7.25 -32.86 -6.82
N ARG A 572 -8.55 -32.58 -6.73
CA ARG A 572 -9.59 -33.63 -6.85
C ARG A 572 -10.59 -33.48 -8.01
N THR A 573 -10.23 -32.73 -9.05
CA THR A 573 -11.11 -32.58 -10.25
C THR A 573 -10.38 -32.74 -11.58
N LYS A 574 -9.34 -33.58 -11.64
CA LYS A 574 -8.77 -34.09 -12.90
C LYS A 574 -8.22 -35.49 -12.67
N CYS A 575 -9.08 -36.49 -12.85
CA CYS A 575 -8.76 -37.85 -13.30
C CYS A 575 -10.07 -38.66 -13.33
N ARG A 576 -10.84 -38.45 -14.38
CA ARG A 576 -11.84 -39.40 -14.87
C ARG A 576 -11.98 -39.11 -16.36
N VAL A 577 -11.31 -39.93 -17.17
CA VAL A 577 -11.57 -40.35 -18.56
C VAL A 577 -10.29 -41.06 -19.02
N GLU A 578 -10.43 -42.36 -19.26
CA GLU A 578 -9.65 -43.31 -20.10
C GLU A 578 -9.75 -44.71 -19.47
N THR A 579 -10.69 -45.53 -19.98
CA THR A 579 -10.47 -46.84 -20.67
C THR A 579 -9.96 -47.93 -19.72
N ASP A 580 -10.62 -49.06 -19.48
CA ASP A 580 -11.58 -49.88 -20.23
C ASP A 580 -12.70 -50.44 -19.31
#